data_AF-A0A2D6D9F2-F1
#
_entry.id   AF-A0A2D6D9F2-F1
#
_cell.length_a   1.000
_cell.length_b   1.000
_cell.length_c   1.000
_cell.angle_alpha   90.00
_cell.angle_beta   90.00
_cell.angle_gamma   90.00
#
_symmetry.space_group_name_H-M   'P 1'
#
loop_
_entity.id
_entity.type
_entity.pdbx_description
1 polymer ?
#
loop_
_entity_poly.entity_id
_entity_poly.type
_entity_poly.pdbx_seq_one_letter_code
_entity_poly.pdbx_strand_id
1 'polypeptide(L)'
;MVEQAQFSKALLHPKHWGLWFGIGLGRLVSMLPLPWQMGLGKLIGRLIMKYAKSRVRTAKRNLELCFPDASPEERHDLLVRNFEEAGKAIFDTICGWWWSDERVQRHMTIKGQEHVQSTLDNGQGVILFAVHCLPLEMGARIFGQFNPGVGVYRPHNNPVMEYLQVKGRLRSNKALIPKKDMRQMVRSLRAPDVIWYTADQDFGRSSAVFIPFFAVPDAATITGGTTLAKLGKAKVLPFFVERNADDKGYNIEIGAPLENFPGENETVDAIRGNQIIEELISRNKAQYMWLHRRFKTRPNEDDPSVY
;
A
#
# COMPACT_ATOMS: atom_id res chain seq x y z
N MET A 1 20.33 2.98 0.25
CA MET A 1 19.42 1.91 0.71
C MET A 1 19.41 1.89 2.23
N VAL A 2 18.29 1.60 2.88
CA VAL A 2 18.16 1.50 4.34
C VAL A 2 18.01 0.03 4.71
N GLU A 3 19.03 -0.52 5.37
CA GLU A 3 19.14 -1.95 5.69
C GLU A 3 19.06 -2.22 7.20
N GLN A 4 19.05 -1.15 8.00
CA GLN A 4 18.95 -1.26 9.46
C GLN A 4 18.23 -0.05 10.07
N ALA A 5 17.47 -0.31 11.13
CA ALA A 5 16.85 0.73 11.92
C ALA A 5 17.87 1.29 12.93
N GLN A 6 18.12 2.61 12.89
CA GLN A 6 19.05 3.26 13.81
C GLN A 6 18.31 3.78 15.05
N PHE A 7 18.60 3.20 16.21
CA PHE A 7 18.08 3.71 17.47
C PHE A 7 18.99 4.84 17.99
N SER A 8 18.38 5.92 18.48
CA SER A 8 19.08 7.01 19.15
C SER A 8 18.43 7.29 20.51
N LYS A 9 19.24 7.66 21.52
CA LYS A 9 18.72 8.08 22.84
C LYS A 9 17.77 9.28 22.73
N ALA A 10 17.90 10.11 21.69
CA ALA A 10 16.97 11.20 21.42
C ALA A 10 15.50 10.72 21.22
N LEU A 11 15.30 9.46 20.80
CA LEU A 11 13.97 8.86 20.65
C LEU A 11 13.25 8.66 21.99
N LEU A 12 13.99 8.66 23.11
CA LEU A 12 13.44 8.51 24.47
C LEU A 12 13.05 9.83 25.14
N HIS A 13 13.24 10.96 24.44
CA HIS A 13 12.89 12.29 24.96
C HIS A 13 11.40 12.34 25.38
N PRO A 14 11.03 13.00 26.49
CA PRO A 14 9.66 13.03 27.03
C PRO A 14 8.56 13.38 26.02
N LYS A 15 8.87 14.26 25.06
CA LYS A 15 7.99 14.61 23.92
C LYS A 15 7.49 13.39 23.11
N HIS A 16 8.15 12.24 23.21
CA HIS A 16 7.80 11.01 22.52
C HIS A 16 7.13 9.95 23.42
N TRP A 17 7.01 10.18 24.73
CA TRP A 17 6.48 9.19 25.66
C TRP A 17 5.04 8.77 25.35
N GLY A 18 4.17 9.70 24.95
CA GLY A 18 2.81 9.38 24.55
C GLY A 18 2.75 8.43 23.35
N LEU A 19 3.66 8.61 22.38
CA LEU A 19 3.76 7.71 21.23
C LEU A 19 4.28 6.33 21.64
N TRP A 20 5.35 6.28 22.45
CA TRP A 20 5.87 5.00 22.97
C TRP A 20 4.84 4.25 23.81
N PHE A 21 4.08 4.96 24.63
CA PHE A 21 2.97 4.40 25.40
C PHE A 21 1.90 3.82 24.49
N GLY A 22 1.47 4.58 23.47
CA GLY A 22 0.49 4.09 22.48
C GLY A 22 0.96 2.84 21.72
N ILE A 23 2.23 2.80 21.31
CA ILE A 23 2.83 1.63 20.67
C ILE A 23 2.93 0.45 21.63
N GLY A 24 3.30 0.69 22.89
CA GLY A 24 3.33 -0.33 23.95
C GLY A 24 1.94 -0.94 24.17
N LEU A 25 0.90 -0.11 24.26
CA LEU A 25 -0.48 -0.56 24.38
C LEU A 25 -0.90 -1.36 23.14
N GLY A 26 -0.58 -0.86 21.94
CA GLY A 26 -0.84 -1.58 20.69
C GLY A 26 -0.20 -2.98 20.69
N ARG A 27 1.05 -3.08 21.14
CA ARG A 27 1.75 -4.36 21.28
C ARG A 27 1.05 -5.31 22.26
N LEU A 28 0.56 -4.82 23.39
CA LEU A 28 -0.21 -5.64 24.34
C LEU A 28 -1.51 -6.14 23.71
N VAL A 29 -2.25 -5.26 23.01
CA VAL A 29 -3.49 -5.65 22.31
C VAL A 29 -3.20 -6.66 21.20
N SER A 30 -2.03 -6.60 20.54
CA SER A 30 -1.62 -7.57 19.52
C SER A 30 -1.46 -9.00 20.04
N MET A 31 -1.40 -9.20 21.37
CA MET A 31 -1.36 -10.52 22.00
C MET A 31 -2.73 -11.20 22.00
N LEU A 32 -3.84 -10.45 21.96
CA LEU A 32 -5.21 -10.98 21.92
C LEU A 32 -5.45 -11.82 20.65
N PRO A 33 -6.49 -12.68 20.60
CA PRO A 33 -6.87 -13.37 19.36
C PRO A 33 -7.26 -12.37 18.26
N LEU A 34 -6.94 -12.68 16.99
CA LEU A 34 -7.18 -11.79 15.84
C LEU A 34 -8.63 -11.25 15.76
N PRO A 35 -9.70 -12.03 15.99
CA PRO A 35 -11.07 -11.50 15.94
C PRO A 35 -11.33 -10.35 16.92
N TRP A 36 -10.71 -10.37 18.10
CA TRP A 36 -10.85 -9.30 19.08
C TRP A 36 -10.17 -8.02 18.60
N GLN A 37 -9.00 -8.16 17.99
CA GLN A 37 -8.27 -7.04 17.39
C GLN A 37 -9.06 -6.42 16.24
N MET A 38 -9.68 -7.26 15.40
CA MET A 38 -10.50 -6.79 14.27
C MET A 38 -11.78 -6.11 14.75
N GLY A 39 -12.42 -6.62 15.82
CA GLY A 39 -13.54 -5.95 16.47
C GLY A 39 -13.18 -4.59 17.06
N LEU A 40 -12.04 -4.49 17.76
CA LEU A 40 -11.51 -3.21 18.26
C LEU A 40 -11.15 -2.26 17.10
N GLY A 41 -10.56 -2.78 16.03
CA GLY A 41 -10.24 -2.03 14.81
C GLY A 41 -11.47 -1.41 14.18
N LYS A 42 -12.55 -2.19 14.05
CA LYS A 42 -13.85 -1.71 13.58
C LYS A 42 -14.38 -0.55 14.42
N LEU A 43 -14.33 -0.69 15.76
CA LEU A 43 -14.76 0.37 16.69
C LEU A 43 -13.91 1.64 16.54
N ILE A 44 -12.59 1.50 16.51
CA ILE A 44 -11.66 2.62 16.31
C ILE A 44 -11.95 3.30 14.97
N GLY A 45 -12.18 2.54 13.91
CA GLY A 45 -12.54 3.04 12.59
C GLY A 45 -13.79 3.91 12.61
N ARG A 46 -14.86 3.45 13.28
CA ARG A 46 -16.09 4.25 13.46
C ARG A 46 -15.86 5.51 14.27
N LEU A 47 -15.01 5.46 15.31
CA LEU A 47 -14.64 6.65 16.08
C LEU A 47 -13.84 7.65 15.21
N ILE A 48 -12.89 7.18 14.42
CA ILE A 48 -12.14 8.02 13.47
C ILE A 48 -13.12 8.65 12.47
N MET A 49 -14.08 7.90 11.93
CA MET A 49 -15.11 8.45 11.05
C MET A 49 -15.92 9.57 11.74
N LYS A 50 -16.24 9.41 13.03
CA LYS A 50 -16.97 10.43 13.79
C LYS A 50 -16.17 11.74 13.93
N TYR A 51 -14.87 11.65 14.21
CA TYR A 51 -14.05 12.84 14.57
C TYR A 51 -13.18 13.40 13.43
N ALA A 52 -12.69 12.58 12.51
CA ALA A 52 -11.77 12.99 11.43
C ALA A 52 -12.51 13.51 10.19
N LYS A 53 -13.33 14.56 10.34
CA LYS A 53 -14.23 15.07 9.29
C LYS A 53 -13.55 15.36 7.95
N SER A 54 -12.32 15.89 7.95
CA SER A 54 -11.58 16.14 6.71
C SER A 54 -11.25 14.87 5.93
N ARG A 55 -10.94 13.76 6.63
CA ARG A 55 -10.66 12.47 5.99
C ARG A 55 -11.93 11.85 5.45
N VAL A 56 -13.03 11.97 6.18
CA VAL A 56 -14.35 11.52 5.73
C VAL A 56 -14.77 12.24 4.46
N ARG A 57 -14.63 13.57 4.39
CA ARG A 57 -14.93 14.34 3.17
C ARG A 57 -14.11 13.88 1.97
N THR A 58 -12.81 13.62 2.18
CA THR A 58 -11.92 13.14 1.12
C THR A 58 -12.35 11.77 0.60
N ALA A 59 -12.56 10.81 1.51
CA ALA A 59 -12.97 9.46 1.14
C ALA A 59 -14.35 9.45 0.47
N LYS A 60 -15.33 10.16 1.04
CA LYS A 60 -16.66 10.32 0.45
C LYS A 60 -16.57 10.85 -0.98
N ARG A 61 -15.79 11.92 -1.18
CA ARG A 61 -15.63 12.53 -2.50
C ARG A 61 -14.97 11.61 -3.51
N ASN A 62 -13.98 10.83 -3.11
CA ASN A 62 -13.38 9.82 -3.98
C ASN A 62 -14.40 8.76 -4.41
N LEU A 63 -15.22 8.26 -3.48
CA LEU A 63 -16.26 7.28 -3.79
C LEU A 63 -17.34 7.86 -4.72
N GLU A 64 -17.73 9.12 -4.52
CA GLU A 64 -18.65 9.82 -5.42
C GLU A 64 -18.10 9.95 -6.85
N LEU A 65 -16.80 10.23 -6.98
CA LEU A 65 -16.13 10.39 -8.26
C LEU A 65 -15.89 9.05 -8.97
N CYS A 66 -15.50 8.00 -8.24
CA CYS A 66 -15.21 6.69 -8.83
C CYS A 66 -16.44 5.85 -9.12
N PHE A 67 -17.52 6.02 -8.34
CA PHE A 67 -18.73 5.19 -8.41
C PHE A 67 -20.00 6.06 -8.53
N PRO A 68 -20.15 6.86 -9.59
CA PRO A 68 -21.29 7.75 -9.77
C PRO A 68 -22.62 7.00 -9.91
N ASP A 69 -22.59 5.79 -10.46
CA ASP A 69 -23.76 4.95 -10.69
C ASP A 69 -24.28 4.25 -9.41
N ALA A 70 -23.48 4.25 -8.35
CA ALA A 70 -23.90 3.72 -7.05
C ALA A 70 -24.83 4.71 -6.32
N SER A 71 -25.89 4.19 -5.71
CA SER A 71 -26.80 4.99 -4.89
C SER A 71 -26.06 5.73 -3.76
N PRO A 72 -26.61 6.85 -3.26
CA PRO A 72 -26.07 7.51 -2.07
C PRO A 72 -25.89 6.56 -0.87
N GLU A 73 -26.81 5.62 -0.69
CA GLU A 73 -26.81 4.63 0.39
C GLU A 73 -25.67 3.63 0.23
N GLU A 74 -25.50 3.05 -0.96
CA GLU A 74 -24.39 2.11 -1.25
C GLU A 74 -23.02 2.78 -1.05
N ARG A 75 -22.87 4.04 -1.49
CA ARG A 75 -21.65 4.82 -1.28
C ARG A 75 -21.42 5.11 0.20
N HIS A 76 -22.48 5.36 0.96
CA HIS A 76 -22.38 5.55 2.41
C HIS A 76 -21.94 4.27 3.13
N ASP A 77 -22.54 3.13 2.80
CA ASP A 77 -22.18 1.84 3.39
C ASP A 77 -20.73 1.46 3.06
N LEU A 78 -20.29 1.69 1.82
CA LEU A 78 -18.90 1.52 1.43
C LEU A 78 -17.96 2.45 2.22
N LEU A 79 -18.34 3.70 2.44
CA LEU A 79 -17.59 4.65 3.26
C LEU A 79 -17.46 4.17 4.71
N VAL A 80 -18.56 3.72 5.34
CA VAL A 80 -18.54 3.18 6.70
C VAL A 80 -17.60 1.99 6.78
N ARG A 81 -17.75 1.02 5.86
CA ARG A 81 -16.86 -0.14 5.78
C ARG A 81 -15.40 0.26 5.59
N ASN A 82 -15.12 1.24 4.73
CA ASN A 82 -13.74 1.71 4.53
C ASN A 82 -13.09 2.26 5.81
N PHE A 83 -13.84 3.00 6.63
CA PHE A 83 -13.32 3.48 7.92
C PHE A 83 -13.13 2.35 8.92
N GLU A 84 -14.01 1.35 8.94
CA GLU A 84 -13.82 0.14 9.74
C GLU A 84 -12.54 -0.60 9.35
N GLU A 85 -12.31 -0.80 8.05
CA GLU A 85 -11.09 -1.39 7.51
C GLU A 85 -9.84 -0.57 7.87
N ALA A 86 -9.95 0.76 7.90
CA ALA A 86 -8.85 1.66 8.25
C ALA A 86 -8.48 1.58 9.73
N GLY A 87 -9.47 1.40 10.61
CA GLY A 87 -9.22 1.12 12.01
C GLY A 87 -8.56 -0.25 12.23
N LYS A 88 -8.99 -1.27 11.48
CA LYS A 88 -8.35 -2.60 11.48
C LYS A 88 -6.91 -2.57 10.96
N ALA A 89 -6.58 -1.70 10.00
CA ALA A 89 -5.22 -1.52 9.47
C ALA A 89 -4.17 -1.09 10.51
N ILE A 90 -4.61 -0.45 11.60
CA ILE A 90 -3.74 -0.14 12.74
C ILE A 90 -3.21 -1.45 13.34
N PHE A 91 -4.08 -2.45 13.49
CA PHE A 91 -3.70 -3.76 13.98
C PHE A 91 -2.90 -4.55 12.95
N ASP A 92 -3.20 -4.44 11.65
CA ASP A 92 -2.36 -5.05 10.62
C ASP A 92 -0.90 -4.57 10.70
N THR A 93 -0.71 -3.27 10.95
CA THR A 93 0.62 -2.68 11.14
C THR A 93 1.31 -3.22 12.38
N ILE A 94 0.62 -3.21 13.53
CA ILE A 94 1.18 -3.70 14.79
C ILE A 94 1.51 -5.19 14.68
N CYS A 95 0.59 -5.99 14.16
CA CYS A 95 0.78 -7.44 13.99
C CYS A 95 1.92 -7.72 13.02
N GLY A 96 1.97 -7.02 11.88
CA GLY A 96 3.06 -7.13 10.91
C GLY A 96 4.43 -6.86 11.55
N TRP A 97 4.52 -5.85 12.43
CA TRP A 97 5.78 -5.46 13.07
C TRP A 97 6.15 -6.30 14.30
N TRP A 98 5.22 -6.95 14.99
CA TRP A 98 5.50 -7.66 16.26
C TRP A 98 5.17 -9.15 16.31
N TRP A 99 4.32 -9.69 15.45
CA TRP A 99 4.03 -11.13 15.47
C TRP A 99 5.23 -11.97 15.03
N SER A 100 5.35 -13.18 15.60
CA SER A 100 6.31 -14.20 15.14
C SER A 100 5.96 -14.66 13.73
N ASP A 101 6.92 -15.32 13.05
CA ASP A 101 6.65 -15.83 11.71
C ASP A 101 5.52 -16.85 11.70
N GLU A 102 5.58 -17.81 12.61
CA GLU A 102 4.56 -18.85 12.79
C GLU A 102 3.15 -18.27 13.00
N ARG A 103 3.01 -17.20 13.79
CA ARG A 103 1.70 -16.60 14.05
C ARG A 103 1.13 -15.93 12.80
N VAL A 104 1.96 -15.26 11.99
CA VAL A 104 1.54 -14.70 10.70
C VAL A 104 1.09 -15.82 9.76
N GLN A 105 1.85 -16.91 9.67
CA GLN A 105 1.57 -18.05 8.78
C GLN A 105 0.24 -18.74 9.10
N ARG A 106 -0.19 -18.78 10.36
CA ARG A 106 -1.52 -19.31 10.76
C ARG A 106 -2.70 -18.49 10.25
N HIS A 107 -2.48 -17.25 9.83
CA HIS A 107 -3.52 -16.31 9.42
C HIS A 107 -3.39 -15.88 7.95
N MET A 108 -2.61 -16.60 7.14
CA MET A 108 -2.36 -16.18 5.76
C MET A 108 -2.58 -17.32 4.76
N THR A 109 -2.99 -16.94 3.55
CA THR A 109 -2.83 -17.74 2.35
C THR A 109 -2.05 -16.95 1.32
N ILE A 110 -1.27 -17.66 0.49
CA ILE A 110 -0.45 -17.04 -0.53
C ILE A 110 -0.43 -17.93 -1.78
N LYS A 111 -0.69 -17.32 -2.95
CA LYS A 111 -0.72 -17.98 -4.27
C LYS A 111 0.13 -17.20 -5.28
N GLY A 112 0.66 -17.88 -6.30
CA GLY A 112 1.41 -17.24 -7.38
C GLY A 112 2.87 -16.92 -7.06
N GLN A 113 3.42 -17.47 -5.98
CA GLN A 113 4.83 -17.24 -5.60
C GLN A 113 5.80 -17.76 -6.66
N GLU A 114 5.42 -18.82 -7.36
CA GLU A 114 6.12 -19.41 -8.49
C GLU A 114 6.38 -18.40 -9.61
N HIS A 115 5.51 -17.40 -9.81
CA HIS A 115 5.71 -16.34 -10.79
C HIS A 115 6.88 -15.43 -10.42
N VAL A 116 7.06 -15.15 -9.12
CA VAL A 116 8.20 -14.38 -8.64
C VAL A 116 9.47 -15.20 -8.81
N GLN A 117 9.50 -16.42 -8.26
CA GLN A 117 10.69 -17.27 -8.30
C GLN A 117 11.16 -17.53 -9.74
N SER A 118 10.26 -17.94 -10.63
CA SER A 118 10.59 -18.18 -12.04
C SER A 118 11.12 -16.93 -12.76
N THR A 119 10.62 -15.74 -12.41
CA THR A 119 11.13 -14.49 -12.99
C THR A 119 12.56 -14.21 -12.52
N LEU A 120 12.82 -14.40 -11.22
CA LEU A 120 14.14 -14.20 -10.63
C LEU A 120 15.15 -15.21 -11.17
N ASP A 121 14.76 -16.48 -11.31
CA ASP A 121 15.60 -17.56 -11.86
C ASP A 121 15.99 -17.31 -13.32
N ASN A 122 15.14 -16.59 -14.07
CA ASN A 122 15.44 -16.11 -15.42
C ASN A 122 16.35 -14.87 -15.45
N GLY A 123 16.90 -14.45 -14.31
CA GLY A 123 17.81 -13.32 -14.19
C GLY A 123 17.13 -11.95 -14.32
N GLN A 124 15.80 -11.88 -14.13
CA GLN A 124 15.02 -10.65 -14.27
C GLN A 124 14.54 -10.17 -12.91
N GLY A 125 14.68 -8.87 -12.62
CA GLY A 125 14.06 -8.27 -11.44
C GLY A 125 12.54 -8.25 -11.53
N VAL A 126 11.88 -8.13 -10.39
CA VAL A 126 10.41 -8.12 -10.27
C VAL A 126 9.96 -6.79 -9.69
N ILE A 127 8.98 -6.16 -10.34
CA ILE A 127 8.18 -5.10 -9.74
C ILE A 127 6.86 -5.73 -9.33
N LEU A 128 6.64 -5.86 -8.02
CA LEU A 128 5.32 -6.16 -7.47
C LEU A 128 4.46 -4.91 -7.55
N PHE A 129 3.51 -4.94 -8.47
CA PHE A 129 2.64 -3.84 -8.77
C PHE A 129 1.41 -3.90 -7.87
N ALA A 130 1.40 -3.05 -6.86
CA ALA A 130 0.42 -3.05 -5.79
C ALA A 130 -0.31 -1.71 -5.70
N VAL A 131 -1.34 -1.67 -4.86
CA VAL A 131 -2.03 -0.45 -4.45
C VAL A 131 -1.74 -0.13 -2.99
N HIS A 132 -1.93 1.12 -2.58
CA HIS A 132 -2.04 1.47 -1.16
C HIS A 132 -3.37 0.94 -0.62
N CYS A 133 -3.39 -0.34 -0.28
CA CYS A 133 -4.45 -0.98 0.48
C CYS A 133 -4.23 -0.80 2.00
N LEU A 134 -5.29 -0.95 2.76
CA LEU A 134 -5.31 -0.85 4.20
C LEU A 134 -4.51 -1.98 4.90
N PRO A 135 -4.58 -3.26 4.48
CA PRO A 135 -3.74 -4.33 5.05
C PRO A 135 -2.29 -4.38 4.53
N LEU A 136 -1.79 -3.33 3.87
CA LEU A 136 -0.49 -3.32 3.18
C LEU A 136 0.68 -3.78 4.06
N GLU A 137 0.77 -3.32 5.32
CA GLU A 137 1.88 -3.69 6.20
C GLU A 137 1.89 -5.19 6.53
N MET A 138 0.71 -5.80 6.66
CA MET A 138 0.61 -7.25 6.83
C MET A 138 0.95 -7.98 5.53
N GLY A 139 0.52 -7.46 4.37
CA GLY A 139 0.90 -8.04 3.08
C GLY A 139 2.41 -8.03 2.84
N ALA A 140 3.09 -6.92 3.17
CA ALA A 140 4.55 -6.80 3.10
C ALA A 140 5.26 -7.76 4.07
N ARG A 141 4.66 -7.98 5.25
CA ARG A 141 5.15 -8.96 6.22
C ARG A 141 5.04 -10.38 5.68
N ILE A 142 3.87 -10.78 5.19
CA ILE A 142 3.59 -12.13 4.64
C ILE A 142 4.49 -12.40 3.45
N PHE A 143 4.48 -11.54 2.44
CA PHE A 143 5.30 -11.73 1.24
C PHE A 143 6.79 -11.86 1.57
N GLY A 144 7.30 -10.97 2.42
CA GLY A 144 8.71 -10.96 2.81
C GLY A 144 9.17 -12.23 3.52
N GLN A 145 8.30 -12.98 4.19
CA GLN A 145 8.69 -14.26 4.83
C GLN A 145 9.18 -15.31 3.82
N PHE A 146 8.68 -15.24 2.59
CA PHE A 146 8.97 -16.21 1.54
C PHE A 146 9.89 -15.62 0.46
N ASN A 147 9.73 -14.34 0.17
CA ASN A 147 10.49 -13.64 -0.86
C ASN A 147 10.95 -12.27 -0.33
N PRO A 148 12.01 -12.21 0.49
CA PRO A 148 12.50 -10.94 1.03
C PRO A 148 12.80 -9.94 -0.09
N GLY A 149 12.04 -8.85 -0.13
CA GLY A 149 12.13 -7.84 -1.17
C GLY A 149 12.68 -6.50 -0.68
N VAL A 150 12.61 -5.50 -1.55
CA VAL A 150 12.99 -4.12 -1.28
C VAL A 150 11.75 -3.23 -1.29
N GLY A 151 11.44 -2.62 -0.15
CA GLY A 151 10.27 -1.75 0.00
C GLY A 151 10.56 -0.31 -0.42
N VAL A 152 9.76 0.26 -1.32
CA VAL A 152 9.83 1.69 -1.62
C VAL A 152 9.06 2.49 -0.56
N TYR A 153 9.66 3.56 -0.03
CA TYR A 153 9.01 4.31 1.03
C TYR A 153 9.38 5.80 1.10
N ARG A 154 8.62 6.55 1.90
CA ARG A 154 8.96 7.91 2.32
C ARG A 154 9.33 7.86 3.80
N PRO A 155 10.50 8.40 4.20
CA PRO A 155 10.82 8.56 5.61
C PRO A 155 9.71 9.28 6.36
N HIS A 156 9.37 8.78 7.54
CA HIS A 156 8.33 9.33 8.38
C HIS A 156 8.83 10.62 9.07
N ASN A 157 7.96 11.63 9.21
CA ASN A 157 8.35 12.94 9.78
C ASN A 157 8.67 12.85 11.28
N ASN A 158 7.98 11.95 12.00
CA ASN A 158 8.27 11.64 13.39
C ASN A 158 9.39 10.57 13.47
N PRO A 159 10.51 10.84 14.16
CA PRO A 159 11.68 9.95 14.18
C PRO A 159 11.44 8.62 14.91
N VAL A 160 10.51 8.57 15.89
CA VAL A 160 10.13 7.32 16.56
C VAL A 160 9.36 6.42 15.60
N MET A 161 8.39 6.99 14.87
CA MET A 161 7.67 6.23 13.83
C MET A 161 8.58 5.79 12.70
N GLU A 162 9.56 6.62 12.29
CA GLU A 162 10.55 6.21 11.30
C GLU A 162 11.35 5.00 11.78
N TYR A 163 11.90 5.06 13.01
CA TYR A 163 12.62 3.94 13.60
C TYR A 163 11.76 2.66 13.65
N LEU A 164 10.52 2.77 14.11
CA LEU A 164 9.60 1.63 14.23
C LEU A 164 9.21 1.06 12.87
N GLN A 165 8.91 1.92 11.89
CA GLN A 165 8.54 1.51 10.54
C GLN A 165 9.69 0.80 9.83
N VAL A 166 10.91 1.35 9.91
CA VAL A 166 12.10 0.71 9.34
C VAL A 166 12.34 -0.62 10.04
N LYS A 167 12.33 -0.64 11.37
CA LYS A 167 12.54 -1.88 12.15
C LYS A 167 11.51 -2.95 11.84
N GLY A 168 10.24 -2.58 11.75
CA GLY A 168 9.12 -3.48 11.48
C GLY A 168 9.19 -4.07 10.07
N ARG A 169 9.40 -3.22 9.05
CA ARG A 169 9.45 -3.66 7.65
C ARG A 169 10.67 -4.54 7.36
N LEU A 170 11.82 -4.26 7.96
CA LEU A 170 13.05 -5.05 7.79
C LEU A 170 13.03 -6.41 8.50
N ARG A 171 11.97 -6.76 9.24
CA ARG A 171 11.85 -8.08 9.86
C ARG A 171 11.80 -9.23 8.85
N SER A 172 11.26 -8.99 7.66
CA SER A 172 11.28 -9.98 6.59
C SER A 172 11.48 -9.35 5.21
N ASN A 173 12.03 -8.15 5.15
CA ASN A 173 12.44 -7.53 3.89
C ASN A 173 13.93 -7.20 3.93
N LYS A 174 14.59 -7.24 2.77
CA LYS A 174 16.03 -6.99 2.63
C LYS A 174 16.38 -5.56 2.99
N ALA A 175 15.58 -4.63 2.49
CA ALA A 175 15.91 -3.21 2.55
C ALA A 175 14.72 -2.30 2.24
N LEU A 176 14.91 -1.01 2.50
CA LEU A 176 14.02 0.06 2.06
C LEU A 176 14.76 1.07 1.16
N ILE A 177 14.09 1.54 0.12
CA ILE A 177 14.59 2.59 -0.78
C ILE A 177 13.68 3.82 -0.68
N PRO A 178 14.21 5.02 -0.43
CA PRO A 178 13.44 6.25 -0.52
C PRO A 178 12.82 6.41 -1.91
N LYS A 179 11.54 6.76 -1.99
CA LYS A 179 10.79 6.84 -3.26
C LYS A 179 11.38 7.76 -4.34
N LYS A 180 12.26 8.68 -3.97
CA LYS A 180 12.95 9.61 -4.89
C LYS A 180 14.23 9.02 -5.49
N ASP A 181 14.70 7.87 -4.98
CA ASP A 181 15.96 7.25 -5.38
C ASP A 181 15.72 6.18 -6.47
N MET A 182 15.33 6.64 -7.66
CA MET A 182 15.08 5.78 -8.82
C MET A 182 16.35 5.02 -9.25
N ARG A 183 17.54 5.62 -9.07
CA ARG A 183 18.82 4.98 -9.41
C ARG A 183 19.03 3.70 -8.61
N GLN A 184 18.80 3.75 -7.30
CA GLN A 184 18.93 2.57 -6.45
C GLN A 184 17.87 1.51 -6.79
N MET A 185 16.63 1.91 -7.12
CA MET A 185 15.59 0.97 -7.56
C MET A 185 16.01 0.24 -8.85
N VAL A 186 16.49 0.97 -9.86
CA VAL A 186 16.99 0.38 -11.11
C VAL A 186 18.15 -0.58 -10.84
N ARG A 187 19.07 -0.21 -9.93
CA ARG A 187 20.18 -1.08 -9.55
C ARG A 187 19.70 -2.39 -8.92
N SER A 188 18.71 -2.35 -8.02
CA SER A 188 18.13 -3.56 -7.43
C SER A 188 17.45 -4.44 -8.49
N LEU A 189 16.66 -3.86 -9.38
CA LEU A 189 15.98 -4.63 -10.44
C LEU A 189 16.97 -5.30 -11.42
N ARG A 190 18.12 -4.67 -11.68
CA ARG A 190 19.20 -5.25 -12.48
C ARG A 190 20.02 -6.31 -11.75
N ALA A 191 19.89 -6.40 -10.42
CA ALA A 191 20.50 -7.41 -9.57
C ALA A 191 19.49 -8.52 -9.20
N PRO A 192 18.60 -8.88 -10.14
CA PRO A 192 17.36 -9.63 -9.94
C PRO A 192 16.75 -9.59 -8.53
N ASP A 193 16.43 -8.39 -8.02
CA ASP A 193 15.65 -8.22 -6.78
C ASP A 193 14.16 -7.97 -7.04
N VAL A 194 13.36 -8.16 -5.99
CA VAL A 194 11.95 -7.79 -5.95
C VAL A 194 11.81 -6.38 -5.37
N ILE A 195 11.13 -5.49 -6.09
CA ILE A 195 10.70 -4.18 -5.59
C ILE A 195 9.19 -4.16 -5.43
N TRP A 196 8.73 -3.77 -4.25
CA TRP A 196 7.32 -3.43 -4.03
C TRP A 196 7.07 -1.99 -4.45
N TYR A 197 6.21 -1.80 -5.45
CA TYR A 197 5.91 -0.48 -6.02
C TYR A 197 4.41 -0.21 -6.07
N THR A 198 4.01 0.96 -5.59
CA THR A 198 2.62 1.44 -5.60
C THR A 198 2.48 2.67 -6.49
N ALA A 199 1.60 2.61 -7.50
CA ALA A 199 1.45 3.63 -8.54
C ALA A 199 0.12 4.39 -8.49
N ASP A 200 -0.66 4.20 -7.43
CA ASP A 200 -2.03 4.65 -7.24
C ASP A 200 -2.16 6.02 -6.54
N GLN A 201 -1.06 6.74 -6.32
CA GLN A 201 -1.07 8.08 -5.70
C GLN A 201 -0.80 9.21 -6.70
N ASP A 202 -1.39 10.36 -6.40
CA ASP A 202 -1.17 11.61 -7.13
C ASP A 202 0.06 12.35 -6.60
N PHE A 203 1.08 12.46 -7.45
CA PHE A 203 2.36 13.14 -7.18
C PHE A 203 2.49 14.53 -7.82
N GLY A 204 1.40 15.09 -8.36
CA GLY A 204 1.42 16.39 -9.05
C GLY A 204 1.71 16.28 -10.55
N ARG A 205 1.71 17.44 -11.21
CA ARG A 205 1.72 17.57 -12.68
C ARG A 205 3.04 17.19 -13.35
N SER A 206 4.17 17.36 -12.67
CA SER A 206 5.52 17.31 -13.29
C SER A 206 5.88 15.98 -13.97
N SER A 207 5.17 14.89 -13.66
CA SER A 207 5.41 13.57 -14.24
C SER A 207 4.11 12.77 -14.38
N ALA A 208 2.98 13.48 -14.49
CA ALA A 208 1.67 12.87 -14.63
C ALA A 208 1.17 12.99 -16.06
N VAL A 209 0.56 11.91 -16.54
CA VAL A 209 -0.38 11.93 -17.64
C VAL A 209 -1.79 11.98 -17.07
N PHE A 210 -2.71 12.65 -17.76
CA PHE A 210 -4.12 12.68 -17.39
C PHE A 210 -4.85 11.60 -18.18
N ILE A 211 -5.26 10.55 -17.47
CA ILE A 211 -5.83 9.35 -18.07
C ILE A 211 -6.96 8.80 -17.17
N PRO A 212 -7.83 7.93 -17.70
CA PRO A 212 -8.95 7.40 -16.93
C PRO A 212 -8.53 6.63 -15.68
N PHE A 213 -9.31 6.79 -14.61
CA PHE A 213 -9.26 6.01 -13.39
C PHE A 213 -10.67 5.88 -12.79
N PHE A 214 -11.24 4.68 -12.83
CA PHE A 214 -12.68 4.44 -12.67
C PHE A 214 -13.48 5.43 -13.55
N ALA A 215 -14.56 6.02 -13.01
CA ALA A 215 -15.37 7.00 -13.72
C ALA A 215 -14.74 8.41 -13.82
N VAL A 216 -13.49 8.60 -13.39
CA VAL A 216 -12.78 9.88 -13.55
C VAL A 216 -11.96 9.86 -14.85
N PRO A 217 -12.31 10.66 -15.87
CA PRO A 217 -11.66 10.58 -17.19
C PRO A 217 -10.21 11.09 -17.18
N ASP A 218 -9.91 12.09 -16.34
CA ASP A 218 -8.63 12.80 -16.33
C ASP A 218 -7.97 12.76 -14.95
N ALA A 219 -7.62 11.56 -14.49
CA ALA A 219 -6.88 11.39 -13.24
C ALA A 219 -5.37 11.52 -13.48
N ALA A 220 -4.72 12.41 -12.71
CA ALA A 220 -3.27 12.54 -12.73
C ALA A 220 -2.61 11.20 -12.34
N THR A 221 -1.92 10.57 -13.27
CA THR A 221 -1.31 9.24 -13.09
C THR A 221 0.16 9.30 -13.46
N ILE A 222 1.02 8.80 -12.58
CA ILE A 222 2.46 8.79 -12.82
C ILE A 222 2.87 7.66 -13.77
N THR A 223 3.76 7.96 -14.72
CA THR A 223 4.34 6.95 -15.63
C THR A 223 5.59 6.28 -15.09
N GLY A 224 6.06 6.69 -13.89
CA GLY A 224 7.33 6.23 -13.31
C GLY A 224 7.45 4.72 -13.12
N GLY A 225 6.33 3.98 -12.99
CA GLY A 225 6.33 2.52 -12.96
C GLY A 225 6.82 1.89 -14.27
N THR A 226 6.35 2.43 -15.41
CA THR A 226 6.80 2.04 -16.74
C THR A 226 8.28 2.32 -16.95
N THR A 227 8.71 3.55 -16.64
CA THR A 227 10.11 3.95 -16.75
C THR A 227 11.01 3.07 -15.87
N LEU A 228 10.58 2.76 -14.63
CA LEU A 228 11.30 1.89 -13.71
C LEU A 228 11.44 0.47 -14.27
N ALA A 229 10.36 -0.09 -14.82
CA ALA A 229 10.37 -1.42 -15.44
C ALA A 229 11.34 -1.47 -16.64
N LYS A 230 11.31 -0.46 -17.52
CA LYS A 230 12.20 -0.36 -18.69
C LYS A 230 13.67 -0.29 -18.28
N LEU A 231 14.02 0.66 -17.41
CA LEU A 231 15.40 0.88 -16.99
C LEU A 231 15.96 -0.29 -16.18
N GLY A 232 15.11 -0.89 -15.35
CA GLY A 232 15.42 -2.06 -14.52
C GLY A 232 15.46 -3.38 -15.29
N LYS A 233 14.98 -3.42 -16.54
CA LYS A 233 14.75 -4.66 -17.31
C LYS A 233 13.92 -5.69 -16.52
N ALA A 234 12.95 -5.17 -15.76
CA ALA A 234 12.16 -5.95 -14.81
C ALA A 234 10.82 -6.38 -15.41
N LYS A 235 10.29 -7.48 -14.87
CA LYS A 235 8.90 -7.88 -15.10
C LYS A 235 7.99 -7.24 -14.06
N VAL A 236 6.78 -6.91 -14.49
CA VAL A 236 5.75 -6.33 -13.61
C VAL A 236 4.71 -7.41 -13.32
N LEU A 237 4.49 -7.70 -12.04
CA LEU A 237 3.56 -8.73 -11.57
C LEU A 237 2.48 -8.06 -10.72
N PRO A 238 1.19 -8.19 -11.04
CA PRO A 238 0.11 -7.70 -10.19
C PRO A 238 0.17 -8.34 -8.81
N PHE A 239 0.02 -7.53 -7.75
CA PHE A 239 0.17 -8.00 -6.38
C PHE A 239 -1.04 -7.62 -5.52
N PHE A 240 -1.80 -8.63 -5.13
CA PHE A 240 -3.06 -8.50 -4.41
C PHE A 240 -2.84 -8.79 -2.92
N VAL A 241 -3.33 -7.87 -2.07
CA VAL A 241 -3.37 -8.03 -0.61
C VAL A 241 -4.78 -7.77 -0.16
N GLU A 242 -5.41 -8.75 0.47
CA GLU A 242 -6.76 -8.63 1.00
C GLU A 242 -6.83 -9.21 2.41
N ARG A 243 -7.50 -8.50 3.33
CA ARG A 243 -7.98 -9.11 4.56
C ARG A 243 -9.29 -9.83 4.26
N ASN A 244 -9.39 -11.09 4.69
CA ASN A 244 -10.54 -11.96 4.39
C ASN A 244 -11.85 -11.33 4.89
N ALA A 245 -12.95 -11.63 4.20
CA ALA A 245 -14.28 -11.09 4.53
C ALA A 245 -14.75 -11.45 5.96
N ASP A 246 -14.25 -12.54 6.54
CA ASP A 246 -14.54 -13.00 7.90
C ASP A 246 -13.55 -12.48 8.96
N ASP A 247 -12.60 -11.61 8.58
CA ASP A 247 -11.57 -11.03 9.43
C ASP A 247 -10.64 -12.06 10.11
N LYS A 248 -10.58 -13.32 9.65
CA LYS A 248 -9.76 -14.37 10.28
C LYS A 248 -8.36 -14.52 9.70
N GLY A 249 -8.05 -13.79 8.64
CA GLY A 249 -6.75 -13.85 7.98
C GLY A 249 -6.64 -12.96 6.76
N TYR A 250 -5.63 -13.24 5.96
CA TYR A 250 -5.23 -12.46 4.80
C TYR A 250 -4.96 -13.37 3.62
N ASN A 251 -5.32 -12.91 2.43
CA ASN A 251 -5.04 -13.58 1.17
C ASN A 251 -4.07 -12.72 0.37
N ILE A 252 -2.96 -13.34 -0.03
CA ILE A 252 -1.99 -12.80 -0.97
C ILE A 252 -2.12 -13.56 -2.28
N GLU A 253 -2.22 -12.83 -3.38
CA GLU A 253 -2.14 -13.40 -4.71
C GLU A 253 -1.13 -12.60 -5.52
N ILE A 254 -0.26 -13.30 -6.22
CA ILE A 254 0.67 -12.71 -7.16
C ILE A 254 0.23 -13.18 -8.55
N GLY A 255 -0.06 -12.24 -9.43
CA GLY A 255 -0.38 -12.55 -10.83
C GLY A 255 0.86 -12.93 -11.62
N ALA A 256 0.64 -13.61 -12.75
CA ALA A 256 1.69 -13.85 -13.73
C ALA A 256 2.30 -12.52 -14.22
N PRO A 257 3.56 -12.53 -14.71
CA PRO A 257 4.17 -11.37 -15.33
C PRO A 257 3.29 -10.81 -16.45
N LEU A 258 3.08 -9.49 -16.45
CA LEU A 258 2.33 -8.83 -17.52
C LEU A 258 3.03 -9.04 -18.86
N GLU A 259 2.29 -9.62 -19.81
CA GLU A 259 2.75 -9.75 -21.20
C GLU A 259 2.88 -8.37 -21.85
N ASN A 260 3.91 -8.17 -22.67
CA ASN A 260 4.14 -6.92 -23.40
C ASN A 260 4.13 -5.67 -22.50
N PHE A 261 4.65 -5.78 -21.27
CA PHE A 261 4.79 -4.69 -20.33
C PHE A 261 6.22 -4.65 -19.76
N PRO A 262 6.90 -3.49 -19.77
CA PRO A 262 6.46 -2.22 -20.35
C PRO A 262 6.49 -2.26 -21.90
N GLY A 263 5.51 -1.62 -22.53
CA GLY A 263 5.43 -1.44 -23.98
C GLY A 263 6.23 -0.23 -24.47
N GLU A 264 6.03 0.16 -25.73
CA GLU A 264 6.75 1.30 -26.32
C GLU A 264 6.22 2.66 -25.82
N ASN A 265 4.91 2.76 -25.57
CA ASN A 265 4.23 4.00 -25.20
C ASN A 265 3.89 4.03 -23.69
N GLU A 266 4.46 5.01 -22.97
CA GLU A 266 4.27 5.13 -21.52
C GLU A 266 2.83 5.46 -21.10
N THR A 267 2.09 6.20 -21.91
CA THR A 267 0.68 6.52 -21.64
C THR A 267 -0.21 5.28 -21.77
N VAL A 268 0.03 4.45 -22.78
CA VAL A 268 -0.70 3.17 -22.96
C VAL A 268 -0.43 2.23 -21.79
N ASP A 269 0.84 2.12 -21.38
CA ASP A 269 1.20 1.35 -20.19
C ASP A 269 0.55 1.90 -18.91
N ALA A 270 0.49 3.22 -18.74
CA ALA A 270 -0.15 3.84 -17.59
C ALA A 270 -1.67 3.59 -17.56
N ILE A 271 -2.34 3.61 -18.72
CA ILE A 271 -3.77 3.25 -18.83
C ILE A 271 -4.00 1.81 -18.40
N ARG A 272 -3.18 0.87 -18.92
CA ARG A 272 -3.24 -0.53 -18.51
C ARG A 272 -2.94 -0.70 -17.02
N GLY A 273 -1.97 0.05 -16.50
CA GLY A 273 -1.66 0.09 -15.07
C GLY A 273 -2.85 0.54 -14.22
N ASN A 274 -3.59 1.57 -14.65
CA ASN A 274 -4.81 2.01 -13.98
C ASN A 274 -5.90 0.93 -14.01
N GLN A 275 -6.10 0.23 -15.14
CA GLN A 275 -7.05 -0.89 -15.22
C GLN A 275 -6.70 -2.00 -14.22
N ILE A 276 -5.43 -2.37 -14.10
CA ILE A 276 -4.96 -3.35 -13.11
C ILE A 276 -5.19 -2.84 -11.68
N ILE A 277 -4.97 -1.55 -11.41
CA ILE A 277 -5.28 -0.94 -10.12
C ILE A 277 -6.78 -0.97 -9.83
N GLU A 278 -7.63 -0.71 -10.82
CA GLU A 278 -9.09 -0.79 -10.68
C GLU A 278 -9.55 -2.21 -10.37
N GLU A 279 -8.96 -3.23 -11.00
CA GLU A 279 -9.19 -4.64 -10.69
C GLU A 279 -8.75 -4.98 -9.25
N LEU A 280 -7.55 -4.56 -8.86
CA LEU A 280 -7.00 -4.70 -7.50
C LEU A 280 -7.96 -4.12 -6.45
N ILE A 281 -8.42 -2.89 -6.67
CA ILE A 281 -9.37 -2.21 -5.78
C ILE A 281 -10.73 -2.88 -5.81
N SER A 282 -11.17 -3.37 -6.97
CA SER A 282 -12.51 -3.93 -7.15
C SER A 282 -12.75 -5.22 -6.39
N ARG A 283 -11.69 -6.00 -6.11
CA ARG A 283 -11.75 -7.18 -5.22
C ARG A 283 -12.34 -6.82 -3.86
N ASN A 284 -11.89 -5.72 -3.28
CA ASN A 284 -12.43 -5.20 -2.04
C ASN A 284 -12.30 -3.69 -1.94
N LYS A 285 -13.33 -2.99 -2.45
CA LYS A 285 -13.35 -1.53 -2.53
C LYS A 285 -13.21 -0.87 -1.16
N ALA A 286 -13.66 -1.53 -0.08
CA ALA A 286 -13.54 -1.00 1.27
C ALA A 286 -12.08 -1.02 1.79
N GLN A 287 -11.20 -1.82 1.21
CA GLN A 287 -9.81 -1.95 1.67
C GLN A 287 -8.82 -1.03 0.96
N TYR A 288 -9.26 -0.21 0.00
CA TYR A 288 -8.40 0.79 -0.62
C TYR A 288 -8.25 2.05 0.26
N MET A 289 -7.10 2.72 0.19
CA MET A 289 -6.82 3.93 0.98
C MET A 289 -7.52 5.18 0.42
N TRP A 290 -8.85 5.19 0.44
CA TRP A 290 -9.70 6.31 0.00
C TRP A 290 -9.48 7.60 0.80
N LEU A 291 -8.74 7.57 1.91
CA LEU A 291 -8.44 8.73 2.76
C LEU A 291 -7.40 9.69 2.12
N HIS A 292 -6.78 9.30 1.00
CA HIS A 292 -5.90 10.17 0.22
C HIS A 292 -6.65 10.96 -0.85
N ARG A 293 -6.19 12.18 -1.09
CA ARG A 293 -6.68 13.02 -2.19
C ARG A 293 -6.09 12.52 -3.53
N ARG A 294 -6.66 11.47 -4.12
CA ARG A 294 -6.28 10.85 -5.38
C ARG A 294 -6.42 11.77 -6.62
N PHE A 295 -7.35 12.72 -6.58
CA PHE A 295 -7.74 13.56 -7.73
C PHE A 295 -7.45 15.05 -7.49
N LYS A 296 -6.41 15.36 -6.70
CA LYS A 296 -6.12 16.76 -6.28
C LYS A 296 -5.49 17.56 -7.40
N THR A 297 -4.75 16.91 -8.30
CA THR A 297 -4.11 17.52 -9.45
C THR A 297 -5.08 17.44 -10.64
N ARG A 298 -5.41 18.59 -11.21
CA ARG A 298 -6.35 18.74 -12.34
C ARG A 298 -5.62 18.95 -13.67
N PRO A 299 -6.23 18.69 -14.84
CA PRO A 299 -5.60 18.92 -16.15
C PRO A 299 -5.07 20.35 -16.36
N ASN A 300 -5.80 21.37 -15.92
CA ASN A 300 -5.33 22.76 -15.91
C ASN A 300 -5.07 23.24 -14.48
N GLU A 301 -4.22 24.25 -14.31
CA GLU A 301 -3.92 24.81 -12.98
C GLU A 301 -5.09 25.62 -12.41
N ASP A 302 -5.88 26.23 -13.28
CA ASP A 302 -7.05 27.04 -12.92
C ASP A 302 -8.33 26.21 -12.74
N ASP A 303 -8.28 24.90 -13.04
CA ASP A 303 -9.43 24.02 -12.83
C ASP A 303 -9.79 23.97 -11.33
N PRO A 304 -11.07 24.06 -10.96
CA PRO A 304 -11.47 24.01 -9.56
C PRO A 304 -11.12 22.67 -8.90
N SER A 305 -10.80 22.73 -7.61
CA SER A 305 -10.63 21.54 -6.78
C SER A 305 -11.90 20.69 -6.80
N VAL A 306 -11.72 19.37 -6.98
CA VAL A 306 -12.83 18.42 -6.78
C VAL A 306 -13.04 18.05 -5.32
N TYR A 307 -12.16 18.46 -4.39
CA TYR A 307 -12.27 18.23 -2.93
C TYR A 307 -12.69 19.46 -2.14
#